data_AF-A0A7M7TDF9-F1
#
_entry.id   AF-A0A7M7TDF9-F1
#
_cell.length_a   1.000
_cell.length_b   1.000
_cell.length_c   1.000
_cell.angle_alpha   90.00
_cell.angle_beta   90.00
_cell.angle_gamma   90.00
#
_symmetry.space_group_name_H-M   'P 1'
#
loop_
_entity.id
_entity.type
_entity.pdbx_description
1 polymer ?
#
loop_
_entity_poly.entity_id
_entity_poly.type
_entity_poly.pdbx_seq_one_letter_code
_entity_poly.pdbx_strand_id
1 'polypeptide(L)'
;MRRIHYVAYLVCPVITVLFSLMIGFVTIINKKAAIPFTMATCQESQCSGSKFWYCGKCKHYTRRPAHHCILCKKCFYYRDHHCFFLGGCVLRQNMGNFILVCLYASFSCIYSVFTLGPYLYNYFVHADTTKLNVYYFALNFFFPITLAKFLLVGDESANVFLVTLFNVSVSIACFSLVYGLWKLFTCLTGRQRYYPDDGKHQDVYQIFGSYGFLNVIFPFNGFLQSRSIDENTYIFT
;
A
#
# COMPACT_ATOMS: atom_id res chain seq x y z
N MET A 1 -11.88 -32.54 -19.61
CA MET A 1 -12.42 -31.17 -19.47
C MET A 1 -12.07 -30.46 -18.16
N ARG A 2 -12.04 -31.11 -16.97
CA ARG A 2 -11.62 -30.47 -15.69
C ARG A 2 -10.22 -29.84 -15.68
N ARG A 3 -9.25 -30.41 -16.41
CA ARG A 3 -7.86 -29.89 -16.49
C ARG A 3 -7.72 -28.54 -17.22
N ILE A 4 -8.62 -28.19 -18.14
CA ILE A 4 -8.51 -26.95 -18.94
C ILE A 4 -8.99 -25.74 -18.13
N HIS A 5 -9.97 -25.92 -17.24
CA HIS A 5 -10.36 -24.87 -16.28
C HIS A 5 -9.26 -24.63 -15.25
N TYR A 6 -8.57 -25.68 -14.79
CA TYR A 6 -7.44 -25.59 -13.86
C TYR A 6 -6.29 -24.73 -14.42
N VAL A 7 -6.04 -24.78 -15.73
CA VAL A 7 -5.02 -23.97 -16.43
C VAL A 7 -5.42 -22.49 -16.56
N ALA A 8 -6.72 -22.17 -16.55
CA ALA A 8 -7.20 -20.79 -16.46
C ALA A 8 -7.10 -20.20 -15.03
N TYR A 9 -7.02 -21.03 -13.98
CA TYR A 9 -6.71 -20.59 -12.61
C TYR A 9 -5.19 -20.47 -12.35
N LEU A 10 -4.40 -21.06 -13.24
CA LEU A 10 -3.00 -20.74 -13.52
C LEU A 10 -2.83 -19.35 -14.18
N VAL A 11 -3.84 -18.47 -14.12
CA VAL A 11 -3.77 -16.99 -14.28
C VAL A 11 -3.34 -16.29 -12.98
N CYS A 12 -3.34 -17.02 -11.85
CA CYS A 12 -2.65 -16.63 -10.61
C CYS A 12 -1.19 -16.14 -10.81
N PRO A 13 -0.34 -16.73 -11.69
CA PRO A 13 0.96 -16.21 -12.10
C PRO A 13 0.89 -14.81 -12.69
N VAL A 14 -0.12 -14.46 -13.50
CA VAL A 14 -0.24 -13.12 -14.09
C VAL A 14 -0.57 -12.09 -13.01
N ILE A 15 -1.42 -12.43 -12.02
CA ILE A 15 -1.72 -11.57 -10.88
C ILE A 15 -0.51 -11.44 -9.96
N THR A 16 0.20 -12.53 -9.63
CA THR A 16 1.45 -12.45 -8.88
C THR A 16 2.56 -11.75 -9.65
N VAL A 17 2.63 -11.86 -10.98
CA VAL A 17 3.63 -11.18 -11.82
C VAL A 17 3.31 -9.70 -11.92
N LEU A 18 2.05 -9.30 -12.15
CA LEU A 18 1.65 -7.89 -12.14
C LEU A 18 1.81 -7.28 -10.75
N PHE A 19 1.44 -7.98 -9.69
CA PHE A 19 1.62 -7.55 -8.30
C PHE A 19 3.11 -7.50 -7.91
N SER A 20 3.93 -8.47 -8.32
CA SER A 20 5.38 -8.49 -8.04
C SER A 20 6.16 -7.47 -8.88
N LEU A 21 5.75 -7.22 -10.12
CA LEU A 21 6.32 -6.17 -10.97
C LEU A 21 5.92 -4.78 -10.46
N MET A 22 4.68 -4.60 -9.98
CA MET A 22 4.22 -3.33 -9.40
C MET A 22 4.80 -3.07 -8.01
N ILE A 23 4.85 -4.07 -7.13
CA ILE A 23 5.55 -3.95 -5.84
C ILE A 23 7.04 -3.78 -6.07
N GLY A 24 7.66 -4.54 -6.98
CA GLY A 24 9.07 -4.40 -7.34
C GLY A 24 9.37 -2.99 -7.84
N PHE A 25 8.57 -2.48 -8.77
CA PHE A 25 8.72 -1.13 -9.32
C PHE A 25 8.54 -0.06 -8.25
N VAL A 26 7.48 -0.14 -7.43
CA VAL A 26 7.23 0.87 -6.40
C VAL A 26 8.19 0.77 -5.21
N THR A 27 8.68 -0.42 -4.85
CA THR A 27 9.73 -0.58 -3.83
C THR A 27 11.08 -0.04 -4.33
N ILE A 28 11.42 -0.25 -5.61
CA ILE A 28 12.60 0.35 -6.25
C ILE A 28 12.49 1.89 -6.23
N ILE A 29 11.33 2.45 -6.58
CA ILE A 29 11.08 3.89 -6.53
C ILE A 29 11.16 4.41 -5.09
N ASN A 30 10.51 3.74 -4.13
CA ASN A 30 10.50 4.18 -2.74
C ASN A 30 11.88 4.12 -2.08
N LYS A 31 12.69 3.09 -2.40
CA LYS A 31 14.06 2.99 -1.90
C LYS A 31 14.93 4.12 -2.47
N LYS A 32 14.80 4.39 -3.78
CA LYS A 32 15.50 5.50 -4.45
C LYS A 32 15.03 6.87 -3.99
N ALA A 33 13.79 7.06 -3.56
CA ALA A 33 13.29 8.31 -3.01
C ALA A 33 13.68 8.49 -1.53
N ALA A 34 13.72 7.42 -0.73
CA ALA A 34 14.11 7.52 0.67
C ALA A 34 15.59 7.90 0.87
N ILE A 35 16.46 7.55 -0.07
CA ILE A 35 17.91 7.86 -0.03
C ILE A 35 18.22 9.38 -0.18
N PRO A 36 17.69 10.12 -1.16
CA PRO A 36 17.97 11.54 -1.39
C PRO A 36 17.30 12.47 -0.37
N PHE A 37 16.16 12.10 0.23
CA PHE A 37 15.40 13.02 1.12
C PHE A 37 15.85 13.01 2.58
N THR A 38 17.03 12.47 2.84
CA THR A 38 17.58 12.48 4.18
C THR A 38 18.12 13.87 4.49
N MET A 39 17.66 14.47 5.58
CA MET A 39 17.78 15.90 5.81
C MET A 39 19.22 16.43 5.71
N ALA A 40 19.33 17.60 5.08
CA ALA A 40 20.45 18.53 5.25
C ALA A 40 20.65 18.79 6.75
N THR A 41 21.79 18.36 7.25
CA THR A 41 22.26 18.67 8.60
C THR A 41 22.48 20.17 8.69
N CYS A 42 21.92 20.82 9.70
CA CYS A 42 22.26 22.21 10.00
C CYS A 42 23.39 22.20 11.04
N GLN A 43 24.43 23.01 10.82
CA GLN A 43 25.48 23.21 11.81
C GLN A 43 24.89 23.96 13.02
N GLU A 44 25.40 23.66 14.22
CA GLU A 44 24.92 24.23 15.50
C GLU A 44 24.86 25.76 15.50
N SER A 45 25.76 26.42 14.76
CA SER A 45 25.84 27.89 14.65
C SER A 45 24.65 28.55 13.94
N GLN A 46 23.84 27.80 13.17
CA GLN A 46 22.67 28.32 12.44
C GLN A 46 21.33 27.84 13.02
N CYS A 47 21.35 27.00 14.05
CA CYS A 47 20.15 26.41 14.66
C CYS A 47 19.53 27.31 15.75
N SER A 48 19.18 28.56 15.45
CA SER A 48 18.45 29.40 16.41
C SER A 48 16.92 29.29 16.23
N GLY A 49 16.21 28.87 17.28
CA GLY A 49 14.74 28.94 17.37
C GLY A 49 13.95 27.63 17.26
N SER A 50 12.61 27.74 17.35
CA SER A 50 11.61 26.65 17.38
C SER A 50 11.55 25.76 16.13
N LYS A 51 12.35 26.05 15.10
CA LYS A 51 12.37 25.36 13.79
C LYS A 51 13.21 24.09 13.77
N PHE A 52 14.10 23.88 14.75
CA PHE A 52 14.99 22.71 14.81
C PHE A 52 14.75 21.89 16.09
N TRP A 53 15.07 20.60 16.05
CA TRP A 53 15.10 19.71 17.21
C TRP A 53 16.29 18.76 17.12
N TYR A 54 16.86 18.39 18.26
CA TYR A 54 18.02 17.52 18.34
C TYR A 54 17.62 16.05 18.39
N CYS A 55 18.11 15.25 17.44
CA CYS A 55 17.90 13.81 17.47
C CYS A 55 19.00 13.11 18.30
N GLY A 56 18.67 12.64 19.51
CA GLY A 56 19.63 11.92 20.36
C GLY A 56 20.19 10.62 19.76
N LYS A 57 19.47 9.98 18.82
CA LYS A 57 19.92 8.74 18.16
C LYS A 57 20.90 9.00 17.02
N CYS A 58 20.69 10.06 16.25
CA CYS A 58 21.58 10.43 15.14
C CYS A 58 22.66 11.44 15.56
N LYS A 59 22.55 12.02 16.76
CA LYS A 59 23.47 13.01 17.33
C LYS A 59 23.66 14.27 16.48
N HIS A 60 22.59 14.75 15.85
CA HIS A 60 22.59 16.01 15.11
C HIS A 60 21.25 16.74 15.23
N TYR A 61 21.28 18.05 14.99
CA TYR A 61 20.07 18.85 14.85
C TYR A 61 19.36 18.54 13.53
N THR A 62 18.04 18.50 13.59
CA THR A 62 17.16 18.24 12.45
C THR A 62 16.05 19.28 12.41
N ARG A 63 15.65 19.69 11.21
CA ARG A 63 14.56 20.64 11.03
C ARG A 63 13.22 19.98 11.38
N ARG A 64 12.35 20.65 12.13
CA ARG A 64 10.95 20.22 12.31
C ARG A 64 10.20 20.34 10.98
N PRO A 65 9.35 19.37 10.60
CA PRO A 65 8.85 18.23 11.38
C PRO A 65 9.57 16.90 11.09
N ALA A 66 10.90 16.88 11.03
CA ALA A 66 11.62 15.62 10.84
C ALA A 66 11.42 14.66 12.02
N HIS A 67 11.40 13.35 11.74
CA HIS A 67 11.27 12.31 12.75
C HIS A 67 12.27 11.18 12.49
N HIS A 68 12.81 10.61 13.58
CA HIS A 68 13.75 9.50 13.51
C HIS A 68 13.03 8.17 13.28
N CYS A 69 13.44 7.43 12.25
CA CYS A 69 13.04 6.05 12.06
C CYS A 69 13.97 5.12 12.84
N ILE A 70 13.41 4.31 13.74
CA ILE A 70 14.19 3.29 14.45
C ILE A 70 14.65 2.20 13.48
N LEU A 71 13.76 1.74 12.59
CA LEU A 71 14.03 0.67 11.63
C LEU A 71 15.08 1.07 10.57
N CYS A 72 14.95 2.25 9.97
CA CYS A 72 15.95 2.77 9.02
C CYS A 72 17.15 3.46 9.68
N LYS A 73 17.16 3.62 11.02
CA LYS A 73 18.20 4.31 11.81
C LYS A 73 18.57 5.71 11.27
N LYS A 74 17.59 6.44 10.75
CA LYS A 74 17.80 7.73 10.08
C LYS A 74 16.63 8.68 10.31
N CYS A 75 16.90 9.99 10.31
CA CYS A 75 15.89 11.04 10.38
C CYS A 75 15.37 11.39 8.98
N PHE A 76 14.05 11.49 8.86
CA PHE A 76 13.38 11.86 7.62
C PHE A 76 12.49 13.08 7.82
N TYR A 77 12.52 14.00 6.86
CA TYR A 77 11.65 15.18 6.84
C TYR A 77 10.24 14.80 6.38
N TYR A 78 9.20 15.37 7.00
CA TYR A 78 7.79 15.03 6.73
C TYR A 78 7.52 13.53 6.69
N ARG A 79 8.08 12.80 7.66
CA ARG A 79 7.87 11.37 7.82
C ARG A 79 6.43 11.11 8.30
N ASP A 80 5.72 10.22 7.61
CA ASP A 80 4.44 9.68 8.06
C ASP A 80 4.66 8.43 8.91
N HIS A 81 5.15 7.35 8.29
CA HIS A 81 5.42 6.08 8.98
C HIS A 81 6.51 5.26 8.29
N HIS A 82 6.99 4.20 8.94
CA HIS A 82 7.76 3.15 8.29
C HIS A 82 6.79 2.06 7.85
N CYS A 83 6.72 1.79 6.57
CA CYS A 83 5.86 0.75 6.02
C CYS A 83 6.66 -0.54 5.88
N PHE A 84 6.29 -1.57 6.63
CA PHE A 84 6.94 -2.89 6.57
C PHE A 84 6.78 -3.52 5.17
N PHE A 85 5.61 -3.35 4.55
CA PHE A 85 5.33 -3.90 3.22
C PHE A 85 6.19 -3.28 2.11
N LEU A 86 6.60 -2.02 2.28
CA LEU A 86 7.48 -1.33 1.34
C LEU A 86 8.97 -1.42 1.72
N GLY A 87 9.29 -1.97 2.91
CA GLY A 87 10.63 -1.98 3.45
C GLY A 87 11.25 -0.59 3.63
N GLY A 88 10.43 0.46 3.80
CA GLY A 88 10.87 1.84 3.70
C GLY A 88 9.98 2.85 4.41
N CYS A 89 10.51 4.06 4.57
CA CYS A 89 9.73 5.17 5.15
C CYS A 89 8.84 5.81 4.08
N VAL A 90 7.59 6.05 4.46
CA VAL A 90 6.65 6.86 3.71
C VAL A 90 6.76 8.29 4.20
N LEU A 91 7.02 9.18 3.26
CA LEU A 91 7.27 10.60 3.42
C LEU A 91 6.22 11.37 2.60
N ARG A 92 6.10 12.67 2.84
CA ARG A 92 5.24 13.55 2.02
C ARG A 92 5.58 13.50 0.52
N GLN A 93 6.85 13.32 0.18
CA GLN A 93 7.36 13.34 -1.19
C GLN A 93 7.01 12.06 -1.98
N ASN A 94 7.02 10.90 -1.32
CA ASN A 94 6.64 9.62 -1.92
C ASN A 94 5.24 9.15 -1.47
N MET A 95 4.43 10.06 -0.93
CA MET A 95 3.06 9.75 -0.47
C MET A 95 2.18 9.30 -1.65
N GLY A 96 2.35 9.89 -2.84
CA GLY A 96 1.65 9.43 -4.05
C GLY A 96 1.93 7.96 -4.35
N ASN A 97 3.20 7.53 -4.28
CA ASN A 97 3.58 6.13 -4.49
C ASN A 97 2.94 5.20 -3.47
N PHE A 98 2.87 5.62 -2.21
CA PHE A 98 2.19 4.86 -1.16
C PHE A 98 0.70 4.68 -1.47
N ILE A 99 -0.01 5.75 -1.82
CA ILE A 99 -1.43 5.71 -2.17
C ILE A 99 -1.67 4.78 -3.36
N LEU A 100 -0.81 4.85 -4.39
CA LEU A 100 -0.92 3.98 -5.56
C LEU A 100 -0.74 2.51 -5.21
N VAL A 101 0.24 2.16 -4.37
CA VAL A 101 0.40 0.76 -3.91
C VAL A 101 -0.88 0.26 -3.26
N CYS A 102 -1.51 1.08 -2.41
CA CYS A 102 -2.77 0.71 -1.77
C CYS A 102 -3.91 0.50 -2.78
N LEU A 103 -4.04 1.38 -3.78
CA LEU A 103 -5.07 1.29 -4.82
C LEU A 103 -4.82 0.10 -5.76
N TYR A 104 -3.61 -0.07 -6.29
CA TYR A 104 -3.28 -1.21 -7.15
C TYR A 104 -3.39 -2.55 -6.41
N ALA A 105 -2.99 -2.62 -5.14
CA ALA A 105 -3.22 -3.81 -4.31
C ALA A 105 -4.72 -4.10 -4.17
N SER A 106 -5.55 -3.06 -3.97
CA SER A 106 -6.99 -3.26 -3.86
C SER A 106 -7.61 -3.75 -5.16
N PHE A 107 -7.30 -3.13 -6.30
CA PHE A 107 -7.86 -3.52 -7.60
C PHE A 107 -7.41 -4.91 -8.03
N SER A 108 -6.14 -5.27 -7.76
CA SER A 108 -5.63 -6.62 -8.00
C SER A 108 -6.38 -7.67 -7.17
N CYS A 109 -6.64 -7.38 -5.90
CA CYS A 109 -7.40 -8.27 -5.03
C CYS A 109 -8.89 -8.33 -5.41
N ILE A 110 -9.51 -7.21 -5.78
CA ILE A 110 -10.90 -7.16 -6.27
C ILE A 110 -11.05 -8.01 -7.54
N TYR A 111 -10.12 -7.88 -8.50
CA TYR A 111 -10.09 -8.73 -9.68
C TYR A 111 -9.94 -10.22 -9.34
N SER A 112 -9.09 -10.55 -8.36
CA SER A 112 -8.95 -11.91 -7.84
C SER A 112 -10.27 -12.43 -7.25
N VAL A 113 -11.00 -11.61 -6.49
CA VAL A 113 -12.32 -11.96 -5.95
C VAL A 113 -13.34 -12.20 -7.05
N PHE A 114 -13.38 -11.37 -8.10
CA PHE A 114 -14.28 -11.54 -9.23
C PHE A 114 -13.99 -12.77 -10.10
N THR A 115 -12.75 -13.27 -10.07
CA THR A 115 -12.36 -14.49 -10.78
C THR A 115 -12.55 -15.75 -9.92
N LEU A 116 -12.18 -15.72 -8.64
CA LEU A 116 -12.34 -16.84 -7.71
C LEU A 116 -13.80 -17.02 -7.22
N GLY A 117 -14.55 -15.94 -7.04
CA GLY A 117 -15.91 -15.96 -6.51
C GLY A 117 -16.87 -16.83 -7.33
N PRO A 118 -16.99 -16.63 -8.66
CA PRO A 118 -17.83 -17.46 -9.52
C PRO A 118 -17.39 -18.94 -9.53
N TYR A 119 -16.09 -19.22 -9.42
CA TYR A 119 -15.58 -20.58 -9.33
C TYR A 119 -16.07 -21.27 -8.06
N LEU A 120 -15.82 -20.65 -6.90
CA LEU A 120 -16.25 -21.16 -5.60
C LEU A 120 -17.77 -21.29 -5.53
N TYR A 121 -18.51 -20.34 -6.11
CA TYR A 121 -19.96 -20.41 -6.23
C TYR A 121 -20.42 -21.66 -6.98
N ASN A 122 -19.92 -21.88 -8.21
CA ASN A 122 -20.29 -23.06 -8.99
C ASN A 122 -19.88 -24.35 -8.28
N TYR A 123 -18.71 -24.37 -7.63
CA TYR A 123 -18.27 -25.51 -6.85
C TYR A 123 -19.24 -25.84 -5.72
N PHE A 124 -19.56 -24.88 -4.84
CA PHE A 124 -20.44 -25.11 -3.70
C PHE A 124 -21.88 -25.41 -4.13
N VAL A 125 -22.36 -24.83 -5.22
CA VAL A 125 -23.69 -25.13 -5.77
C VAL A 125 -23.79 -26.58 -6.27
N HIS A 126 -22.69 -27.17 -6.74
CA HIS A 126 -22.66 -28.57 -7.16
C HIS A 126 -22.32 -29.55 -6.03
N ALA A 127 -21.58 -29.11 -5.01
CA ALA A 127 -21.18 -29.93 -3.88
C ALA A 127 -22.26 -30.02 -2.78
N ASP A 128 -23.06 -28.96 -2.59
CA ASP A 128 -24.05 -28.87 -1.51
C ASP A 128 -25.48 -29.04 -2.05
N THR A 129 -26.18 -30.08 -1.59
CA THR A 129 -27.58 -30.34 -1.95
C THR A 129 -28.56 -29.44 -1.19
N THR A 130 -28.10 -28.72 -0.15
CA THR A 130 -28.92 -27.80 0.66
C THR A 130 -29.05 -26.40 0.05
N LYS A 131 -29.35 -26.34 -1.25
CA LYS A 131 -29.47 -25.11 -2.07
C LYS A 131 -30.50 -24.07 -1.56
N LEU A 132 -31.37 -24.47 -0.62
CA LEU A 132 -32.49 -23.67 -0.14
C LEU A 132 -32.14 -22.69 0.99
N ASN A 133 -30.98 -22.86 1.65
CA ASN A 133 -30.61 -21.98 2.76
C ASN A 133 -29.36 -21.16 2.42
N VAL A 134 -29.59 -19.92 1.99
CA VAL A 134 -28.56 -18.93 1.62
C VAL A 134 -27.53 -18.72 2.73
N TYR A 135 -27.93 -18.84 4.01
CA TYR A 135 -27.02 -18.69 5.14
C TYR A 135 -25.98 -19.83 5.19
N TYR A 136 -26.41 -21.08 5.11
CA TYR A 136 -25.48 -22.22 5.08
C TYR A 136 -24.59 -22.21 3.84
N PHE A 137 -25.14 -21.79 2.70
CA PHE A 137 -24.36 -21.61 1.48
C PHE A 137 -23.27 -20.55 1.65
N ALA A 138 -23.58 -19.40 2.25
CA ALA A 138 -22.62 -18.33 2.51
C ALA A 138 -21.51 -18.76 3.49
N LEU A 139 -21.82 -19.59 4.48
CA LEU A 139 -20.83 -20.10 5.44
C LEU A 139 -19.68 -20.87 4.77
N ASN A 140 -19.91 -21.51 3.62
CA ASN A 140 -18.88 -22.22 2.86
C ASN A 140 -17.76 -21.31 2.31
N PHE A 141 -18.01 -20.00 2.22
CA PHE A 141 -17.01 -19.03 1.78
C PHE A 141 -16.07 -18.58 2.90
N PHE A 142 -16.28 -19.01 4.14
CA PHE A 142 -15.46 -18.62 5.28
C PHE A 142 -14.43 -19.70 5.62
N PHE A 143 -13.16 -19.28 5.70
CA PHE A 143 -12.03 -20.17 5.99
C PHE A 143 -12.25 -21.10 7.20
N PRO A 144 -12.74 -20.65 8.38
CA PRO A 144 -12.90 -21.54 9.53
C PRO A 144 -13.86 -22.71 9.27
N ILE A 145 -14.91 -22.48 8.50
CA ILE A 145 -15.91 -23.50 8.16
C ILE A 145 -15.32 -24.52 7.18
N THR A 146 -14.67 -24.04 6.12
CA THR A 146 -14.03 -24.90 5.12
C THR A 146 -12.89 -25.71 5.74
N LEU A 147 -12.12 -25.12 6.65
CA LEU A 147 -11.08 -25.82 7.40
C LEU A 147 -11.68 -26.90 8.31
N ALA A 148 -12.76 -26.59 9.04
CA ALA A 148 -13.42 -27.59 9.87
C ALA A 148 -13.97 -28.76 9.05
N LYS A 149 -14.57 -28.50 7.89
CA LYS A 149 -15.02 -29.54 6.95
C LYS A 149 -13.87 -30.41 6.44
N PHE A 150 -12.75 -29.78 6.08
CA PHE A 150 -11.53 -30.49 5.70
C PHE A 150 -11.03 -31.41 6.82
N LEU A 151 -10.92 -30.91 8.04
CA LEU A 151 -10.39 -31.66 9.18
C LEU A 151 -11.31 -32.79 9.67
N LEU A 152 -12.63 -32.60 9.59
CA LEU A 152 -13.62 -33.56 10.11
C LEU A 152 -14.06 -34.59 9.08
N VAL A 153 -14.19 -34.21 7.80
CA VAL A 153 -14.77 -35.04 6.74
C VAL A 153 -13.69 -35.50 5.73
N GLY A 154 -12.54 -34.83 5.70
CA GLY A 154 -11.48 -35.12 4.72
C GLY A 154 -11.79 -34.57 3.33
N ASP A 155 -12.43 -33.39 3.26
CA ASP A 155 -12.73 -32.72 1.98
C ASP A 155 -11.44 -32.42 1.17
N GLU A 156 -11.59 -32.07 -0.10
CA GLU A 156 -10.45 -31.76 -0.98
C GLU A 156 -9.65 -30.55 -0.46
N SER A 157 -8.36 -30.74 -0.12
CA SER A 157 -7.49 -29.69 0.44
C SER A 157 -7.34 -28.47 -0.47
N ALA A 158 -7.55 -28.64 -1.78
CA ALA A 158 -7.57 -27.56 -2.76
C ALA A 158 -8.66 -26.52 -2.46
N ASN A 159 -9.81 -26.91 -1.91
CA ASN A 159 -10.89 -26.00 -1.56
C ASN A 159 -10.52 -25.08 -0.42
N VAL A 160 -9.86 -25.62 0.62
CA VAL A 160 -9.38 -24.84 1.76
C VAL A 160 -8.43 -23.76 1.27
N PHE A 161 -7.49 -24.12 0.38
CA PHE A 161 -6.56 -23.18 -0.21
C PHE A 161 -7.26 -22.06 -1.00
N LEU A 162 -8.20 -22.42 -1.89
CA LEU A 162 -8.91 -21.44 -2.73
C LEU A 162 -9.82 -20.52 -1.92
N VAL A 163 -10.52 -21.05 -0.90
CA VAL A 163 -11.31 -20.25 0.05
C VAL A 163 -10.40 -19.33 0.87
N THR A 164 -9.23 -19.81 1.30
CA THR A 164 -8.24 -18.99 2.00
C THR A 164 -7.79 -17.82 1.13
N LEU A 165 -7.41 -18.08 -0.12
CA LEU A 165 -7.02 -17.05 -1.08
C LEU A 165 -8.14 -16.02 -1.27
N PHE A 166 -9.38 -16.47 -1.46
CA PHE A 166 -10.54 -15.60 -1.59
C PHE A 166 -10.70 -14.66 -0.38
N ASN A 167 -10.67 -15.20 0.85
CA ASN A 167 -10.80 -14.41 2.08
C ASN A 167 -9.64 -13.42 2.27
N VAL A 168 -8.41 -13.85 1.97
CA VAL A 168 -7.23 -12.99 2.04
C VAL A 168 -7.33 -11.86 1.01
N SER A 169 -7.76 -12.15 -0.22
CA SER A 169 -7.99 -11.13 -1.25
C SER A 169 -9.09 -10.14 -0.84
N VAL A 170 -10.24 -10.59 -0.33
CA VAL A 170 -11.29 -9.70 0.18
C VAL A 170 -10.73 -8.79 1.28
N SER A 171 -9.99 -9.37 2.23
CA SER A 171 -9.42 -8.62 3.36
C SER A 171 -8.43 -7.55 2.88
N ILE A 172 -7.45 -7.94 2.04
CA ILE A 172 -6.45 -7.01 1.50
C ILE A 172 -7.15 -5.92 0.68
N ALA A 173 -8.13 -6.27 -0.16
CA ALA A 173 -8.89 -5.31 -0.95
C ALA A 173 -9.55 -4.24 -0.08
N CYS A 174 -10.26 -4.65 0.98
CA CYS A 174 -10.94 -3.73 1.88
C CYS A 174 -9.95 -2.84 2.64
N PHE A 175 -8.94 -3.44 3.29
CA PHE A 175 -7.99 -2.67 4.10
C PHE A 175 -7.16 -1.71 3.27
N SER A 176 -6.65 -2.15 2.11
CA SER A 176 -5.80 -1.29 1.28
C SER A 176 -6.62 -0.19 0.58
N LEU A 177 -7.85 -0.47 0.14
CA LEU A 177 -8.72 0.55 -0.47
C LEU A 177 -9.08 1.63 0.56
N VAL A 178 -9.57 1.22 1.74
CA VAL A 178 -9.95 2.16 2.80
C VAL A 178 -8.75 2.99 3.24
N TYR A 179 -7.58 2.36 3.46
CA TYR A 179 -6.39 3.08 3.90
C TYR A 179 -5.83 4.01 2.82
N GLY A 180 -5.81 3.58 1.56
CA GLY A 180 -5.38 4.39 0.43
C GLY A 180 -6.28 5.62 0.20
N LEU A 181 -7.59 5.44 0.23
CA LEU A 181 -8.57 6.52 0.10
C LEU A 181 -8.54 7.47 1.30
N TRP A 182 -8.42 6.93 2.52
CA TRP A 182 -8.25 7.75 3.72
C TRP A 182 -6.99 8.61 3.62
N LYS A 183 -5.86 8.03 3.19
CA LYS A 183 -4.62 8.78 3.03
C LYS A 183 -4.76 9.85 1.96
N LEU A 184 -5.33 9.54 0.80
CA LEU A 184 -5.63 10.53 -0.22
C LEU A 184 -6.48 11.69 0.33
N PHE A 185 -7.56 11.38 1.05
CA PHE A 185 -8.40 12.39 1.69
C PHE A 185 -7.61 13.27 2.67
N THR A 186 -6.75 12.68 3.51
CA THR A 186 -5.93 13.47 4.45
C THR A 186 -4.91 14.37 3.72
N CYS A 187 -4.37 13.95 2.58
CA CYS A 187 -3.47 14.76 1.77
C CYS A 187 -4.20 15.97 1.15
N LEU A 188 -5.39 15.73 0.60
CA LEU A 188 -6.19 16.76 -0.08
C LEU A 188 -6.81 17.75 0.92
N THR A 189 -7.10 17.33 2.15
CA THR A 189 -7.65 18.20 3.20
C THR A 189 -6.59 18.87 4.07
N GLY A 190 -5.31 18.55 3.87
CA GLY A 190 -4.21 19.08 4.70
C GLY A 190 -4.19 18.55 6.14
N ARG A 191 -4.98 17.50 6.47
CA ARG A 191 -5.04 16.90 7.81
C ARG A 191 -3.89 15.93 8.10
N GLN A 192 -2.70 16.20 7.57
CA GLN A 192 -1.52 15.35 7.73
C GLN A 192 -0.87 15.62 9.10
N ARG A 193 -0.51 14.55 9.82
CA ARG A 193 -0.02 14.60 11.22
C ARG A 193 1.28 15.39 11.42
N TYR A 194 2.05 15.60 10.35
CA TYR A 194 3.35 16.25 10.40
C TYR A 194 3.31 17.74 10.01
N TYR A 195 2.13 18.34 9.81
CA TYR A 195 2.01 19.77 9.61
C TYR A 195 1.89 20.50 10.96
N PRO A 196 2.63 21.60 11.21
CA PRO A 196 2.16 22.61 12.16
C PRO A 196 0.77 23.09 11.69
N ASP A 197 -0.04 23.72 12.52
CA ASP A 197 -1.42 24.15 12.21
C ASP A 197 -1.56 25.21 11.07
N ASP A 198 -0.68 25.25 10.06
CA ASP A 198 -0.76 26.18 8.93
C ASP A 198 -1.61 25.66 7.73
N GLY A 199 -2.30 24.53 7.88
CA GLY A 199 -3.40 24.09 6.98
C GLY A 199 -3.06 23.84 5.50
N LYS A 200 -1.78 23.67 5.12
CA LYS A 200 -1.43 23.48 3.70
C LYS A 200 -1.76 22.07 3.22
N HIS A 201 -2.73 22.02 2.32
CA HIS A 201 -3.10 20.83 1.56
C HIS A 201 -2.07 20.55 0.45
N GLN A 202 -2.01 19.29 0.02
CA GLN A 202 -1.31 18.93 -1.20
C GLN A 202 -2.31 18.86 -2.35
N ASP A 203 -2.06 19.59 -3.44
CA ASP A 203 -2.86 19.42 -4.65
C ASP A 203 -2.63 18.05 -5.27
N VAL A 204 -3.59 17.60 -6.07
CA VAL A 204 -3.49 16.35 -6.85
C VAL A 204 -2.19 16.31 -7.67
N TYR A 205 -1.78 17.44 -8.25
CA TYR A 205 -0.52 17.55 -8.99
C TYR A 205 0.73 17.42 -8.12
N GLN A 206 0.65 17.81 -6.85
CA GLN A 206 1.75 17.62 -5.90
C GLN A 206 1.86 16.16 -5.43
N ILE A 207 0.75 15.43 -5.42
CA ILE A 207 0.69 14.03 -4.99
C ILE A 207 1.07 13.09 -6.14
N PHE A 208 0.46 13.28 -7.31
CA PHE A 208 0.58 12.35 -8.43
C PHE A 208 1.44 12.89 -9.59
N GLY A 209 1.92 14.14 -9.54
CA GLY A 209 2.71 14.75 -10.61
C GLY A 209 1.87 15.47 -11.67
N SER A 210 2.50 15.92 -12.75
CA SER A 210 1.89 16.80 -13.77
C SER A 210 0.63 16.24 -14.44
N TYR A 211 0.49 14.92 -14.54
CA TYR A 211 -0.69 14.27 -15.13
C TYR A 211 -1.83 14.02 -14.11
N GLY A 212 -1.65 14.42 -12.84
CA GLY A 212 -2.69 14.31 -11.82
C GLY A 212 -3.23 12.89 -11.67
N PHE A 213 -4.56 12.72 -11.66
CA PHE A 213 -5.21 11.41 -11.51
C PHE A 213 -4.94 10.44 -12.67
N LEU A 214 -4.52 10.89 -13.85
CA LEU A 214 -4.16 9.98 -14.94
C LEU A 214 -2.97 9.10 -14.55
N ASN A 215 -2.08 9.61 -13.69
CA ASN A 215 -0.98 8.83 -13.12
C ASN A 215 -1.44 7.71 -12.18
N VAL A 216 -2.70 7.70 -11.73
CA VAL A 216 -3.29 6.57 -11.00
C VAL A 216 -3.56 5.38 -11.90
N ILE A 217 -3.86 5.62 -13.17
CA ILE A 217 -4.17 4.56 -14.13
C ILE A 217 -2.89 4.17 -14.86
N PHE A 218 -2.12 5.16 -15.31
CA PHE A 218 -0.92 5.01 -16.10
C PHE A 218 0.21 5.85 -15.51
N PRO A 219 1.20 5.26 -14.85
CA PRO A 219 2.26 5.99 -14.16
C PRO A 219 3.30 6.58 -15.13
N PHE A 220 2.87 7.45 -16.04
CA PHE A 220 3.63 7.93 -17.21
C PHE A 220 4.96 8.61 -16.85
N ASN A 221 5.02 9.31 -15.71
CA ASN A 221 6.21 10.09 -15.30
C ASN A 221 7.11 9.37 -14.28
N GLY A 222 6.92 8.07 -14.06
CA GLY A 222 7.80 7.28 -13.20
C GLY A 222 8.12 7.95 -11.85
N PHE A 223 7.16 8.64 -11.23
CA PHE A 223 7.09 9.26 -9.88
C PHE A 223 8.35 9.79 -9.17
N LEU A 224 9.48 9.92 -9.86
CA LEU A 224 10.78 10.37 -9.34
C LEU A 224 10.98 11.86 -9.54
N GLN A 225 10.10 12.52 -10.27
CA GLN A 225 10.11 13.98 -10.36
C GLN A 225 9.29 14.61 -9.23
N SER A 226 9.27 13.98 -8.04
CA SER A 226 9.10 14.77 -6.82
C SER A 226 10.36 15.60 -6.67
N ARG A 227 10.40 16.72 -7.40
CA ARG A 227 11.26 17.89 -7.22
C ARG A 227 12.70 17.52 -6.81
N SER A 228 13.66 17.83 -7.68
CA SER A 228 14.76 18.65 -7.20
C SER A 228 14.12 19.80 -6.41
N ILE A 229 13.92 19.59 -5.11
CA ILE A 229 13.70 20.69 -4.21
C ILE A 229 15.06 21.34 -4.29
N ASP A 230 15.12 22.38 -5.11
CA ASP A 230 16.28 23.20 -5.38
C ASP A 230 17.30 23.01 -4.25
N GLU A 231 18.39 22.30 -4.55
CA GLU A 231 19.54 22.24 -3.64
C GLU A 231 20.01 23.67 -3.30
N ASN A 232 19.57 24.66 -4.07
CA ASN A 232 19.79 26.09 -3.90
C ASN A 232 18.78 26.83 -2.99
N THR A 233 17.60 26.28 -2.63
CA THR A 233 16.61 27.02 -1.80
C THR A 233 16.73 26.72 -0.30
N TYR A 234 17.71 25.91 0.12
CA TYR A 234 18.03 25.72 1.54
C TYR A 234 19.45 26.16 1.93
N ILE A 235 20.17 26.81 1.01
CA ILE A 235 21.45 27.47 1.35
C ILE A 235 21.22 28.96 1.65
N PHE A 236 20.18 29.59 1.09
CA PHE A 236 19.85 30.99 1.38
C PHE A 236 18.33 31.19 1.34
N THR A 237 17.67 31.19 2.50
CA THR A 237 16.55 32.08 2.89
C THR A 237 15.94 31.63 4.23
#